data_AF-A0A085Z8L1-F1
#
_entry.id   AF-A0A085Z8L1-F1
#
_cell.length_a   1.000
_cell.length_b   1.000
_cell.length_c   1.000
_cell.angle_alpha   90.00
_cell.angle_beta   90.00
_cell.angle_gamma   90.00
#
_symmetry.space_group_name_H-M   'P 1'
#
loop_
_entity.id
_entity.type
_entity.pdbx_description
1 polymer ?
#
loop_
_entity_poly.entity_id
_entity_poly.type
_entity_poly.pdbx_seq_one_letter_code
_entity_poly.pdbx_strand_id
1 'polypeptide(L)'
;MKALFIIFSIILFNFSQAQNKQLQEKIRTKQLKVQNQENALDLKRVTEELKEEKKEMGPFTYGIFAYPDYDSISKNSFAGLGTLTNIKGADLKGKNIAYAGFSEGKSNLNTYRVSENDRIFFTILVLTDFVGDKENPKMRTQVVSRNFPDAICQGFVKTSNNKIDFSAFSTLENDEFAIVNMKLYNLKYGNVILIAPQKDGSLRSIQIKSEKNLTSTTLKNFVDELLNRENIIEFFTNKNTI
;
A
#
# COMPACT_ATOMS: atom_id res chain seq x y z
N MET A 1 44.21 -9.94 -5.89
CA MET A 1 43.25 -10.07 -4.75
C MET A 1 41.96 -9.26 -4.93
N LYS A 2 41.98 -7.97 -5.32
CA LYS A 2 40.75 -7.17 -5.49
C LYS A 2 39.78 -7.68 -6.59
N ALA A 3 40.29 -8.17 -7.72
CA ALA A 3 39.46 -8.70 -8.81
C ALA A 3 38.75 -10.03 -8.46
N LEU A 4 39.38 -10.89 -7.65
CA LEU A 4 38.81 -12.17 -7.23
C LEU A 4 37.61 -11.97 -6.27
N PHE A 5 37.69 -10.94 -5.40
CA PHE A 5 36.60 -10.55 -4.51
C PHE A 5 35.39 -10.00 -5.28
N ILE A 6 35.62 -9.18 -6.32
CA ILE A 6 34.54 -8.61 -7.14
C ILE A 6 33.79 -9.71 -7.91
N ILE A 7 34.51 -10.70 -8.48
CA ILE A 7 33.90 -11.83 -9.19
C ILE A 7 33.08 -12.69 -8.23
N PHE A 8 33.58 -12.96 -7.02
CA PHE A 8 32.85 -13.76 -6.01
C PHE A 8 31.56 -13.05 -5.53
N SER A 9 31.61 -11.73 -5.33
CA SER A 9 30.42 -10.94 -4.98
C SER A 9 29.36 -10.91 -6.08
N ILE A 10 29.76 -10.84 -7.36
CA ILE A 10 28.83 -10.87 -8.49
C ILE A 10 28.15 -12.25 -8.62
N ILE A 11 28.88 -13.34 -8.40
CA ILE A 11 28.32 -14.70 -8.47
C ILE A 11 27.29 -14.91 -7.35
N LEU A 12 27.62 -14.54 -6.11
CA LEU A 12 26.69 -14.69 -4.97
C LEU A 12 25.40 -13.88 -5.15
N PHE A 13 25.48 -12.68 -5.73
CA PHE A 13 24.31 -11.83 -5.97
C PHE A 13 23.34 -12.45 -7.01
N ASN A 14 23.88 -13.03 -8.08
CA ASN A 14 23.08 -13.69 -9.11
C ASN A 14 22.40 -14.96 -8.60
N PHE A 15 23.06 -15.73 -7.74
CA PHE A 15 22.46 -16.92 -7.12
C PHE A 15 21.27 -16.59 -6.22
N SER A 16 21.37 -15.54 -5.40
CA SER A 16 20.27 -15.13 -4.51
C SER A 16 19.04 -14.66 -5.30
N GLN A 17 19.23 -13.90 -6.38
CA GLN A 17 18.11 -13.46 -7.23
C GLN A 17 17.42 -14.64 -7.95
N ALA A 18 18.20 -15.59 -8.46
CA ALA A 18 17.65 -16.78 -9.12
C ALA A 18 16.84 -17.66 -8.14
N GLN A 19 17.35 -17.85 -6.91
CA GLN A 19 16.65 -18.59 -5.86
C GLN A 19 15.30 -17.94 -5.48
N ASN A 20 15.28 -16.61 -5.36
CA ASN A 20 14.04 -15.88 -5.08
C ASN A 20 13.02 -16.05 -6.19
N LYS A 21 13.43 -15.93 -7.46
CA LYS A 21 12.52 -16.11 -8.61
C LYS A 21 11.92 -17.53 -8.64
N GLN A 22 12.73 -18.55 -8.40
CA GLN A 22 12.28 -19.94 -8.35
C GLN A 22 11.29 -20.18 -7.19
N LEU A 23 11.55 -19.58 -6.01
CA LEU A 23 10.62 -19.64 -4.89
C LEU A 23 9.29 -18.96 -5.23
N GLN A 24 9.34 -17.75 -5.80
CA GLN A 24 8.14 -16.99 -6.19
C GLN A 24 7.29 -17.79 -7.20
N GLU A 25 7.92 -18.36 -8.23
CA GLU A 25 7.23 -19.19 -9.24
C GLU A 25 6.58 -20.44 -8.62
N LYS A 26 7.27 -21.11 -7.70
CA LYS A 26 6.73 -22.26 -6.97
C LYS A 26 5.49 -21.87 -6.15
N ILE A 27 5.55 -20.74 -5.43
CA ILE A 27 4.45 -20.25 -4.61
C ILE A 27 3.27 -19.82 -5.49
N ARG A 28 3.52 -19.08 -6.58
CA ARG A 28 2.49 -18.68 -7.54
C ARG A 28 1.80 -19.88 -8.17
N THR A 29 2.56 -20.88 -8.60
CA THR A 29 2.02 -22.13 -9.16
C THR A 29 1.14 -22.85 -8.13
N LYS A 30 1.58 -22.89 -6.87
CA LYS A 30 0.80 -23.51 -5.80
C LYS A 30 -0.47 -22.74 -5.51
N GLN A 31 -0.41 -21.42 -5.38
CA GLN A 31 -1.56 -20.53 -5.22
C GLN A 31 -2.61 -20.77 -6.30
N LEU A 32 -2.21 -20.75 -7.58
CA LEU A 32 -3.13 -20.98 -8.72
C LEU A 32 -3.79 -22.36 -8.67
N LYS A 33 -3.07 -23.38 -8.19
CA LYS A 33 -3.61 -24.74 -8.03
C LYS A 33 -4.64 -24.84 -6.91
N VAL A 34 -4.44 -24.14 -5.79
CA VAL A 34 -5.26 -24.31 -4.58
C VAL A 34 -6.40 -23.28 -4.43
N GLN A 35 -6.32 -22.13 -5.11
CA GLN A 35 -7.27 -21.01 -4.93
C GLN A 35 -8.74 -21.30 -5.27
N ASN A 36 -9.02 -22.44 -5.90
CA ASN A 36 -10.38 -22.90 -6.20
C ASN A 36 -10.66 -24.31 -5.65
N GLN A 37 -9.80 -24.84 -4.77
CA GLN A 37 -9.97 -26.16 -4.16
C GLN A 37 -10.66 -26.03 -2.81
N GLU A 38 -11.85 -26.59 -2.66
CA GLU A 38 -12.69 -26.45 -1.45
C GLU A 38 -11.94 -26.78 -0.15
N ASN A 39 -11.10 -27.81 -0.16
CA ASN A 39 -10.29 -28.24 0.99
C ASN A 39 -9.11 -27.31 1.32
N ALA A 40 -8.86 -26.29 0.50
CA ALA A 40 -7.81 -25.30 0.70
C ALA A 40 -8.37 -23.89 0.94
N LEU A 41 -9.69 -23.74 1.02
CA LEU A 41 -10.37 -22.44 1.21
C LEU A 41 -10.74 -22.20 2.68
N ASP A 42 -10.63 -20.95 3.12
CA ASP A 42 -11.10 -20.51 4.43
C ASP A 42 -12.61 -20.17 4.40
N LEU A 43 -13.44 -21.22 4.35
CA LEU A 43 -14.90 -21.07 4.31
C LEU A 43 -15.49 -20.52 5.62
N LYS A 44 -14.78 -20.69 6.73
CA LYS A 44 -15.18 -20.11 8.02
C LYS A 44 -15.15 -18.60 7.94
N ARG A 45 -14.06 -18.01 7.45
CA ARG A 45 -13.93 -16.57 7.33
C ARG A 45 -14.89 -15.97 6.30
N VAL A 46 -15.19 -16.69 5.22
CA VAL A 46 -16.29 -16.32 4.30
C VAL A 46 -17.63 -16.19 5.04
N THR A 47 -17.96 -17.19 5.87
CA THR A 47 -19.22 -17.21 6.63
C THR A 47 -19.28 -16.08 7.66
N GLU A 48 -18.15 -15.71 8.25
CA GLU A 48 -18.05 -14.57 9.17
C GLU A 48 -18.23 -13.24 8.42
N GLU A 49 -17.54 -13.04 7.30
CA GLU A 49 -17.65 -11.83 6.47
C GLU A 49 -19.07 -11.62 5.92
N LEU A 50 -19.81 -12.69 5.62
CA LEU A 50 -21.20 -12.62 5.15
C LEU A 50 -22.17 -12.05 6.19
N LYS A 51 -21.80 -12.05 7.48
CA LYS A 51 -22.62 -11.50 8.56
C LYS A 51 -22.38 -10.01 8.79
N GLU A 52 -21.31 -9.45 8.21
CA GLU A 52 -20.95 -8.05 8.41
C GLU A 52 -21.73 -7.10 7.50
N GLU A 53 -22.14 -5.95 8.04
CA GLU A 53 -22.69 -4.88 7.23
C GLU A 53 -21.62 -4.28 6.31
N LYS A 54 -21.93 -4.24 5.01
CA LYS A 54 -21.00 -3.70 4.01
C LYS A 54 -20.90 -2.19 4.15
N LYS A 55 -19.67 -1.71 4.34
CA LYS A 55 -19.32 -0.29 4.35
C LYS A 55 -18.60 0.06 3.07
N GLU A 56 -18.89 1.25 2.52
CA GLU A 56 -18.05 1.82 1.46
C GLU A 56 -16.66 2.08 2.05
N MET A 57 -15.63 1.43 1.52
CA MET A 57 -14.25 1.55 2.00
C MET A 57 -13.33 2.21 0.98
N GLY A 58 -13.76 2.37 -0.26
CA GLY A 58 -12.95 2.82 -1.39
C GLY A 58 -13.68 2.64 -2.72
N PRO A 59 -12.97 2.78 -3.86
CA PRO A 59 -13.56 2.70 -5.21
C PRO A 59 -14.15 1.33 -5.55
N PHE A 60 -13.68 0.25 -4.94
CA PHE A 60 -14.17 -1.09 -5.19
C PHE A 60 -15.06 -1.56 -4.04
N THR A 61 -16.24 -2.05 -4.39
CA THR A 61 -17.09 -2.78 -3.45
C THR A 61 -16.32 -3.98 -2.89
N TYR A 62 -16.34 -4.13 -1.56
CA TYR A 62 -15.71 -5.27 -0.90
C TYR A 62 -16.52 -6.54 -1.19
N GLY A 63 -16.09 -7.28 -2.22
CA GLY A 63 -16.62 -8.59 -2.57
C GLY A 63 -16.14 -9.64 -1.57
N ILE A 64 -17.03 -10.55 -1.20
CA ILE A 64 -16.72 -11.73 -0.37
C ILE A 64 -16.53 -12.90 -1.32
N PHE A 65 -15.28 -13.34 -1.44
CA PHE A 65 -14.90 -14.55 -2.18
C PHE A 65 -14.37 -15.57 -1.19
N ALA A 66 -14.48 -16.86 -1.51
CA ALA A 66 -13.62 -17.84 -0.87
C ALA A 66 -12.17 -17.57 -1.29
N TYR A 67 -11.26 -17.56 -0.33
CA TYR A 67 -9.83 -17.42 -0.59
C TYR A 67 -9.06 -18.53 0.12
N PRO A 68 -7.85 -18.84 -0.37
CA PRO A 68 -7.00 -19.83 0.25
C PRO A 68 -6.83 -19.58 1.73
N ASP A 69 -6.93 -20.64 2.54
CA ASP A 69 -6.22 -20.70 3.80
C ASP A 69 -4.74 -20.44 3.52
N TYR A 70 -4.14 -19.43 4.15
CA TYR A 70 -2.79 -19.00 3.84
C TYR A 70 -1.77 -20.12 4.05
N ASP A 71 -1.99 -21.00 5.03
CA ASP A 71 -1.12 -22.14 5.31
C ASP A 71 -1.20 -23.22 4.22
N SER A 72 -2.33 -23.29 3.50
CA SER A 72 -2.46 -24.14 2.31
C SER A 72 -1.48 -23.72 1.22
N ILE A 73 -1.12 -22.43 1.13
CA ILE A 73 -0.12 -21.89 0.19
C ILE A 73 1.28 -22.02 0.79
N SER A 74 1.51 -21.46 1.96
CA SER A 74 2.81 -21.49 2.62
C SER A 74 2.66 -21.40 4.12
N LYS A 75 3.03 -22.49 4.80
CA LYS A 75 2.85 -22.68 6.24
C LYS A 75 3.54 -21.58 7.05
N ASN A 76 2.80 -20.96 7.97
CA ASN A 76 3.26 -19.92 8.90
C ASN A 76 3.94 -18.73 8.20
N SER A 77 3.49 -18.39 6.99
CA SER A 77 4.11 -17.32 6.19
C SER A 77 3.32 -16.02 6.12
N PHE A 78 2.06 -16.01 6.57
CA PHE A 78 1.32 -14.77 6.70
C PHE A 78 1.82 -13.99 7.91
N ALA A 79 2.36 -12.80 7.66
CA ALA A 79 2.94 -11.94 8.70
C ALA A 79 2.11 -10.67 8.97
N GLY A 80 0.86 -10.63 8.52
CA GLY A 80 -0.03 -9.50 8.71
C GLY A 80 0.11 -8.40 7.65
N LEU A 81 -0.95 -7.60 7.55
CA LEU A 81 -1.00 -6.35 6.78
C LEU A 81 -1.42 -5.24 7.72
N GLY A 82 -0.89 -4.04 7.50
CA GLY A 82 -1.14 -2.89 8.36
C GLY A 82 -1.65 -1.68 7.57
N THR A 83 -2.40 -0.83 8.27
CA THR A 83 -2.71 0.51 7.80
C THR A 83 -2.34 1.51 8.88
N LEU A 84 -1.64 2.57 8.49
CA LEU A 84 -1.30 3.70 9.34
C LEU A 84 -2.00 4.93 8.78
N THR A 85 -2.81 5.61 9.59
CA THR A 85 -3.62 6.74 9.13
C THR A 85 -3.48 7.95 10.01
N ASN A 86 -3.51 9.14 9.41
CA ASN A 86 -3.84 10.38 10.11
C ASN A 86 -5.12 10.98 9.53
N ILE A 87 -6.28 10.56 10.07
CA ILE A 87 -7.61 11.01 9.63
C ILE A 87 -7.90 12.45 10.08
N LYS A 88 -7.35 12.87 11.23
CA LYS A 88 -7.48 14.27 11.70
C LYS A 88 -6.73 15.24 10.78
N GLY A 89 -5.72 14.73 10.10
CA GLY A 89 -4.86 15.43 9.17
C GLY A 89 -3.74 16.20 9.87
N ALA A 90 -2.63 16.38 9.16
CA ALA A 90 -1.55 17.28 9.58
C ALA A 90 -1.91 18.72 9.17
N ASP A 91 -1.68 19.68 10.06
CA ASP A 91 -1.78 21.10 9.70
C ASP A 91 -0.54 21.53 8.91
N LEU A 92 -0.77 22.17 7.77
CA LEU A 92 0.26 22.74 6.92
C LEU A 92 -0.13 24.17 6.56
N LYS A 93 0.28 25.13 7.39
CA LYS A 93 -0.06 26.56 7.22
C LYS A 93 -1.58 26.78 7.11
N GLY A 94 -2.37 26.11 7.96
CA GLY A 94 -3.83 26.19 7.95
C GLY A 94 -4.53 25.30 6.90
N LYS A 95 -3.77 24.51 6.13
CA LYS A 95 -4.30 23.44 5.25
C LYS A 95 -4.26 22.10 5.97
N ASN A 96 -5.23 21.23 5.71
CA ASN A 96 -5.30 19.91 6.34
C ASN A 96 -4.88 18.80 5.36
N ILE A 97 -3.84 18.04 5.73
CA ILE A 97 -3.33 16.93 4.93
C ILE A 97 -3.69 15.61 5.60
N ALA A 98 -4.66 14.89 5.05
CA ALA A 98 -4.95 13.52 5.47
C ALA A 98 -3.95 12.56 4.80
N TYR A 99 -3.54 11.50 5.51
CA TYR A 99 -2.65 10.51 4.90
C TYR A 99 -2.92 9.09 5.39
N ALA A 100 -2.55 8.14 4.53
CA ALA A 100 -2.55 6.72 4.82
C ALA A 100 -1.28 6.05 4.29
N GLY A 101 -0.71 5.13 5.06
CA GLY A 101 0.35 4.22 4.66
C GLY A 101 -0.09 2.78 4.85
N PHE A 102 0.35 1.90 3.96
CA PHE A 102 -0.03 0.49 3.93
C PHE A 102 1.20 -0.40 4.03
N SER A 103 1.19 -1.32 5.01
CA SER A 103 2.33 -2.19 5.28
C SER A 103 2.05 -3.67 5.05
N GLU A 104 3.13 -4.40 4.79
CA GLU A 104 3.22 -5.84 4.88
C GLU A 104 4.25 -6.23 5.94
N GLY A 105 3.93 -7.25 6.75
CA GLY A 105 4.88 -7.82 7.71
C GLY A 105 5.94 -8.68 7.03
N LYS A 106 7.09 -8.83 7.68
CA LYS A 106 8.17 -9.70 7.21
C LYS A 106 7.81 -11.17 7.37
N SER A 107 7.99 -11.94 6.30
CA SER A 107 7.87 -13.39 6.28
C SER A 107 8.99 -14.03 5.46
N ASN A 108 9.01 -15.37 5.44
CA ASN A 108 9.92 -16.13 4.59
C ASN A 108 9.66 -15.94 3.08
N LEU A 109 8.51 -15.37 2.68
CA LEU A 109 8.16 -15.16 1.26
C LEU A 109 8.65 -13.81 0.71
N ASN A 110 8.91 -12.82 1.58
CA ASN A 110 9.21 -11.45 1.17
C ASN A 110 10.53 -10.90 1.75
N THR A 111 11.40 -11.77 2.27
CA THR A 111 12.73 -11.36 2.82
C THR A 111 13.60 -10.59 1.82
N TYR A 112 13.39 -10.81 0.53
CA TYR A 112 14.10 -10.13 -0.54
C TYR A 112 13.71 -8.65 -0.70
N ARG A 113 12.59 -8.21 -0.11
CA ARG A 113 12.09 -6.82 -0.16
C ARG A 113 11.78 -6.22 1.21
N VAL A 114 11.56 -7.03 2.24
CA VAL A 114 11.29 -6.60 3.63
C VAL A 114 12.49 -6.97 4.50
N SER A 115 13.32 -5.98 4.79
CA SER A 115 14.54 -6.14 5.61
C SER A 115 14.25 -6.10 7.11
N GLU A 116 13.34 -5.22 7.54
CA GLU A 116 12.95 -4.97 8.93
C GLU A 116 11.69 -5.78 9.32
N ASN A 117 10.96 -5.38 10.37
CA ASN A 117 9.77 -6.12 10.81
C ASN A 117 8.59 -5.99 9.83
N ASP A 118 8.49 -4.85 9.16
CA ASP A 118 7.47 -4.55 8.16
C ASP A 118 8.02 -3.59 7.11
N ARG A 119 7.26 -3.42 6.02
CA ARG A 119 7.56 -2.45 4.96
C ARG A 119 6.28 -1.74 4.54
N ILE A 120 6.34 -0.42 4.40
CA ILE A 120 5.31 0.40 3.78
C ILE A 120 5.48 0.35 2.26
N PHE A 121 4.60 -0.39 1.58
CA PHE A 121 4.64 -0.53 0.12
C PHE A 121 3.93 0.63 -0.60
N PHE A 122 3.00 1.33 0.07
CA PHE A 122 2.30 2.47 -0.50
C PHE A 122 1.94 3.51 0.57
N THR A 123 2.09 4.80 0.25
CA THR A 123 1.65 5.93 1.06
C THR A 123 0.96 6.96 0.17
N ILE A 124 -0.16 7.50 0.65
CA ILE A 124 -0.86 8.61 0.00
C ILE A 124 -1.09 9.75 1.00
N LEU A 125 -0.81 10.98 0.55
CA LEU A 125 -1.10 12.22 1.26
C LEU A 125 -2.07 13.03 0.40
N VAL A 126 -3.17 13.49 0.99
CA VAL A 126 -4.23 14.20 0.28
C VAL A 126 -4.58 15.47 1.03
N LEU A 127 -4.49 16.61 0.33
CA LEU A 127 -5.05 17.87 0.81
C LEU A 127 -6.58 17.80 0.83
N THR A 128 -7.17 18.18 1.96
CA THR A 128 -8.62 18.18 2.14
C THR A 128 -9.05 19.35 3.02
N ASP A 129 -10.18 19.94 2.66
CA ASP A 129 -10.91 20.95 3.43
C ASP A 129 -12.14 20.34 4.13
N PHE A 130 -12.38 19.04 3.96
CA PHE A 130 -13.52 18.35 4.53
C PHE A 130 -13.27 17.99 5.99
N VAL A 131 -14.24 18.31 6.84
CA VAL A 131 -14.29 17.87 8.24
C VAL A 131 -15.30 16.74 8.33
N GLY A 132 -14.82 15.52 8.58
CA GLY A 132 -15.67 14.35 8.71
C GLY A 132 -16.07 14.06 10.14
N ASP A 133 -17.11 13.23 10.28
CA ASP A 133 -17.60 12.71 11.56
C ASP A 133 -17.68 11.16 11.51
N LYS A 134 -18.39 10.56 12.48
CA LYS A 134 -18.54 9.10 12.55
C LYS A 134 -19.39 8.51 11.42
N GLU A 135 -20.42 9.23 10.98
CA GLU A 135 -21.37 8.78 9.96
C GLU A 135 -20.86 9.09 8.55
N ASN A 136 -20.22 10.26 8.40
CA ASN A 136 -19.62 10.73 7.17
C ASN A 136 -18.11 10.96 7.33
N PRO A 137 -17.31 9.88 7.32
CA PRO A 137 -15.88 9.98 7.60
C PRO A 137 -15.13 10.66 6.46
N LYS A 138 -14.13 11.47 6.85
CA LYS A 138 -13.20 12.14 5.94
C LYS A 138 -12.40 11.15 5.09
N MET A 139 -12.00 10.03 5.70
CA MET A 139 -11.16 9.04 5.06
C MET A 139 -11.60 7.64 5.50
N ARG A 140 -11.56 6.70 4.57
CA ARG A 140 -11.61 5.27 4.85
C ARG A 140 -10.52 4.56 4.07
N THR A 141 -10.05 3.47 4.64
CA THR A 141 -8.93 2.70 4.14
C THR A 141 -9.10 1.24 4.52
N GLN A 142 -8.64 0.35 3.66
CA GLN A 142 -8.52 -1.07 3.95
C GLN A 142 -7.30 -1.66 3.24
N VAL A 143 -6.76 -2.73 3.80
CA VAL A 143 -5.73 -3.56 3.16
C VAL A 143 -6.07 -5.02 3.43
N VAL A 144 -5.99 -5.84 2.39
CA VAL A 144 -6.33 -7.27 2.46
C VAL A 144 -5.42 -8.07 1.54
N SER A 145 -5.34 -9.37 1.80
CA SER A 145 -4.65 -10.34 0.94
C SER A 145 -5.60 -11.48 0.61
N ARG A 146 -6.62 -11.19 -0.19
CA ARG A 146 -7.56 -12.22 -0.68
C ARG A 146 -6.92 -13.14 -1.73
N ASN A 147 -5.80 -12.72 -2.30
CA ASN A 147 -4.98 -13.50 -3.23
C ASN A 147 -3.57 -13.70 -2.65
N PHE A 148 -3.46 -14.24 -1.44
CA PHE A 148 -2.18 -14.38 -0.74
C PHE A 148 -1.12 -15.10 -1.59
N PRO A 149 0.11 -14.56 -1.68
CA PRO A 149 0.69 -13.49 -0.84
C PRO A 149 0.61 -12.07 -1.42
N ASP A 150 -0.22 -11.85 -2.44
CA ASP A 150 -0.44 -10.50 -2.97
C ASP A 150 -1.27 -9.68 -1.98
N ALA A 151 -0.91 -8.41 -1.81
CA ALA A 151 -1.65 -7.46 -1.00
C ALA A 151 -2.34 -6.43 -1.91
N ILE A 152 -3.59 -6.09 -1.58
CA ILE A 152 -4.30 -4.97 -2.18
C ILE A 152 -4.83 -4.07 -1.08
N CYS A 153 -4.62 -2.77 -1.24
CA CYS A 153 -5.27 -1.75 -0.43
C CYS A 153 -6.18 -0.88 -1.29
N GLN A 154 -7.13 -0.24 -0.63
CA GLN A 154 -7.95 0.79 -1.23
C GLN A 154 -8.44 1.75 -0.17
N GLY A 155 -8.92 2.90 -0.62
CA GLY A 155 -9.44 3.92 0.26
C GLY A 155 -10.03 5.08 -0.51
N PHE A 156 -10.53 6.03 0.25
CA PHE A 156 -10.87 7.35 -0.25
C PHE A 156 -10.50 8.43 0.75
N VAL A 157 -10.26 9.65 0.26
CA VAL A 157 -10.28 10.88 1.06
C VAL A 157 -11.29 11.84 0.46
N LYS A 158 -12.25 12.30 1.27
CA LYS A 158 -13.24 13.31 0.85
C LYS A 158 -12.64 14.70 0.93
N THR A 159 -13.05 15.56 0.00
CA THR A 159 -12.99 17.02 0.12
C THR A 159 -14.42 17.57 0.16
N SER A 160 -14.60 18.87 0.34
CA SER A 160 -15.91 19.51 0.32
C SER A 160 -16.68 19.22 -0.97
N ASN A 161 -15.98 19.11 -2.10
CA ASN A 161 -16.58 19.03 -3.44
C ASN A 161 -16.11 17.83 -4.27
N ASN A 162 -15.27 16.94 -3.74
CA ASN A 162 -14.71 15.81 -4.49
C ASN A 162 -14.39 14.61 -3.58
N LYS A 163 -14.09 13.46 -4.20
CA LYS A 163 -13.61 12.25 -3.55
C LYS A 163 -12.34 11.76 -4.25
N ILE A 164 -11.27 11.63 -3.48
CA ILE A 164 -10.00 11.10 -3.95
C ILE A 164 -9.99 9.60 -3.68
N ASP A 165 -10.39 8.84 -4.68
CA ASP A 165 -10.40 7.37 -4.63
C ASP A 165 -9.04 6.81 -5.00
N PHE A 166 -8.59 5.80 -4.26
CA PHE A 166 -7.33 5.14 -4.55
C PHE A 166 -7.38 3.64 -4.28
N SER A 167 -6.50 2.93 -4.98
CA SER A 167 -6.14 1.55 -4.70
C SER A 167 -4.68 1.33 -5.05
N ALA A 168 -4.00 0.47 -4.31
CA ALA A 168 -2.66 0.02 -4.65
C ALA A 168 -2.52 -1.47 -4.38
N PHE A 169 -1.58 -2.11 -5.06
CA PHE A 169 -1.30 -3.52 -4.87
C PHE A 169 0.21 -3.79 -4.91
N SER A 170 0.61 -4.79 -4.15
CA SER A 170 1.97 -5.33 -4.11
C SER A 170 1.87 -6.84 -4.33
N THR A 171 2.58 -7.33 -5.33
CA THR A 171 2.55 -8.75 -5.72
C THR A 171 3.70 -9.51 -5.09
N LEU A 172 3.62 -10.84 -5.04
CA LEU A 172 4.74 -11.71 -4.64
C LEU A 172 6.02 -11.46 -5.44
N GLU A 173 5.92 -10.98 -6.67
CA GLU A 173 7.02 -10.73 -7.59
C GLU A 173 7.62 -9.33 -7.43
N ASN A 174 7.10 -8.53 -6.48
CA ASN A 174 7.49 -7.14 -6.21
C ASN A 174 7.17 -6.17 -7.35
N ASP A 175 6.13 -6.49 -8.12
CA ASP A 175 5.42 -5.53 -8.96
C ASP A 175 4.42 -4.77 -8.11
N GLU A 176 4.50 -3.43 -8.17
CA GLU A 176 3.77 -2.54 -7.29
C GLU A 176 3.21 -1.35 -8.03
N PHE A 177 1.90 -1.14 -7.92
CA PHE A 177 1.20 -0.05 -8.60
C PHE A 177 0.16 0.57 -7.69
N ALA A 178 -0.12 1.84 -7.94
CA ALA A 178 -1.28 2.52 -7.39
C ALA A 178 -2.11 3.14 -8.51
N ILE A 179 -3.41 3.21 -8.29
CA ILE A 179 -4.36 3.95 -9.10
C ILE A 179 -4.97 5.00 -8.17
N VAL A 180 -4.91 6.27 -8.56
CA VAL A 180 -5.57 7.37 -7.83
C VAL A 180 -6.43 8.14 -8.82
N ASN A 181 -7.75 8.14 -8.62
CA ASN A 181 -8.75 8.70 -9.56
C ASN A 181 -8.42 8.36 -11.02
N MET A 182 -8.25 7.06 -11.32
CA MET A 182 -7.93 6.51 -12.65
C MET A 182 -6.55 6.86 -13.24
N LYS A 183 -5.69 7.59 -12.51
CA LYS A 183 -4.29 7.76 -12.90
C LYS A 183 -3.44 6.63 -12.33
N LEU A 184 -2.73 5.91 -13.20
CA LEU A 184 -1.82 4.82 -12.85
C LEU A 184 -0.45 5.35 -12.43
N TYR A 185 0.10 4.78 -11.36
CA TYR A 185 1.43 5.06 -10.83
C TYR A 185 2.18 3.75 -10.65
N ASN A 186 3.39 3.66 -11.20
CA ASN A 186 4.29 2.54 -10.94
C ASN A 186 5.13 2.88 -9.70
N LEU A 187 4.93 2.15 -8.60
CA LEU A 187 5.51 2.49 -7.30
C LEU A 187 7.02 2.25 -7.22
N LYS A 188 7.62 1.56 -8.20
CA LYS A 188 9.08 1.46 -8.37
C LYS A 188 9.77 2.83 -8.42
N TYR A 189 9.09 3.83 -9.00
CA TYR A 189 9.58 5.20 -9.16
C TYR A 189 9.19 6.13 -7.99
N GLY A 190 8.45 5.62 -7.01
CA GLY A 190 8.10 6.32 -5.79
C GLY A 190 6.85 5.72 -5.16
N ASN A 191 6.96 5.31 -3.91
CA ASN A 191 5.88 4.68 -3.15
C ASN A 191 5.03 5.70 -2.35
N VAL A 192 5.32 6.99 -2.48
CA VAL A 192 4.60 8.07 -1.80
C VAL A 192 3.93 8.96 -2.86
N ILE A 193 2.61 9.08 -2.82
CA ILE A 193 1.82 9.90 -3.75
C ILE A 193 1.17 11.05 -2.99
N LEU A 194 1.38 12.26 -3.46
CA LEU A 194 0.80 13.48 -2.91
C LEU A 194 -0.27 13.95 -3.88
N ILE A 195 -1.47 14.26 -3.38
CA ILE A 195 -2.60 14.74 -4.19
C ILE A 195 -3.07 16.09 -3.64
N ALA A 196 -3.05 17.11 -4.50
CA ALA A 196 -3.58 18.44 -4.21
C ALA A 196 -4.79 18.72 -5.12
N PRO A 197 -6.02 18.58 -4.61
CA PRO A 197 -7.21 19.02 -5.32
C PRO A 197 -7.21 20.54 -5.52
N GLN A 198 -7.62 20.98 -6.70
CA GLN A 198 -7.64 22.39 -7.08
C GLN A 198 -9.08 22.93 -7.03
N LYS A 199 -9.23 24.25 -6.86
CA LYS A 199 -10.52 24.95 -6.86
C LYS A 199 -11.29 24.81 -8.18
N ASP A 200 -10.59 24.56 -9.29
CA ASP A 200 -11.18 24.33 -10.61
C ASP A 200 -11.67 22.87 -10.82
N GLY A 201 -11.58 22.02 -9.78
CA GLY A 201 -11.97 20.61 -9.81
C GLY A 201 -10.89 19.68 -10.36
N SER A 202 -9.79 20.20 -10.91
CA SER A 202 -8.68 19.38 -11.37
C SER A 202 -7.84 18.85 -10.20
N LEU A 203 -7.05 17.81 -10.44
CA LEU A 203 -6.12 17.24 -9.46
C LEU A 203 -4.67 17.53 -9.89
N ARG A 204 -3.81 17.85 -8.93
CA ARG A 204 -2.35 17.84 -9.10
C ARG A 204 -1.76 16.74 -8.25
N SER A 205 -0.68 16.14 -8.75
CA SER A 205 -0.07 14.98 -8.09
C SER A 205 1.46 15.05 -8.14
N ILE A 206 2.13 14.67 -7.06
CA ILE A 206 3.58 14.38 -7.05
C ILE A 206 3.78 12.93 -6.63
N GLN A 207 4.69 12.22 -7.30
CA GLN A 207 5.16 10.91 -6.89
C GLN A 207 6.58 11.04 -6.35
N ILE A 208 6.82 10.56 -5.12
CA ILE A 208 8.09 10.70 -4.41
C ILE A 208 8.57 9.32 -4.00
N LYS A 209 9.88 9.13 -4.16
CA LYS A 209 10.58 7.97 -3.62
C LYS A 209 11.23 8.34 -2.30
N SER A 210 10.94 7.58 -1.26
CA SER A 210 11.68 7.68 -0.01
C SER A 210 13.11 7.19 -0.22
N GLU A 211 14.08 7.89 0.38
CA GLU A 211 15.50 7.49 0.33
C GLU A 211 15.76 6.20 1.12
N LYS A 212 14.93 5.94 2.13
CA LYS A 212 14.98 4.75 2.98
C LYS A 212 13.69 3.94 2.85
N ASN A 213 13.78 2.64 3.07
CA ASN A 213 12.58 1.82 3.20
C ASN A 213 11.74 2.32 4.38
N LEU A 214 10.47 2.61 4.11
CA LEU A 214 9.54 3.07 5.12
C LEU A 214 8.96 1.86 5.86
N THR A 215 8.73 2.02 7.15
CA THR A 215 8.15 1.04 8.07
C THR A 215 7.03 1.69 8.87
N SER A 216 6.24 0.89 9.58
CA SER A 216 5.20 1.39 10.49
C SER A 216 5.74 2.39 11.53
N THR A 217 6.99 2.24 11.97
CA THR A 217 7.60 3.11 12.98
C THR A 217 8.24 4.37 12.39
N THR A 218 8.65 4.35 11.12
CA THR A 218 9.37 5.46 10.47
C THR A 218 8.47 6.37 9.64
N LEU A 219 7.29 5.89 9.23
CA LEU A 219 6.40 6.63 8.32
C LEU A 219 6.04 8.03 8.84
N LYS A 220 5.68 8.17 10.13
CA LYS A 220 5.26 9.46 10.68
C LYS A 220 6.37 10.51 10.56
N ASN A 221 7.58 10.17 10.98
CA ASN A 221 8.72 11.09 10.93
C ASN A 221 9.04 11.48 9.48
N PHE A 222 9.00 10.52 8.55
CA PHE A 222 9.16 10.81 7.13
C PHE A 222 8.11 11.80 6.61
N VAL A 223 6.83 11.62 6.97
CA VAL A 223 5.76 12.55 6.57
C VAL A 223 6.00 13.94 7.16
N ASP A 224 6.36 14.03 8.44
CA ASP A 224 6.65 15.30 9.10
C ASP A 224 7.83 16.04 8.41
N GLU A 225 8.91 15.33 8.08
CA GLU A 225 10.04 15.87 7.32
C GLU A 225 9.64 16.30 5.90
N LEU A 226 8.83 15.48 5.22
CA LEU A 226 8.36 15.76 3.86
C LEU A 226 7.53 17.04 3.79
N LEU A 227 6.62 17.23 4.76
CA LEU A 227 5.76 18.41 4.83
C LEU A 227 6.51 19.69 5.22
N ASN A 228 7.77 19.60 5.66
CA ASN A 228 8.63 20.75 5.92
C ASN A 228 9.46 21.19 4.70
N ARG A 229 9.43 20.45 3.59
CA ARG A 229 10.17 20.82 2.37
C ARG A 229 9.47 21.94 1.62
N GLU A 230 10.20 22.99 1.23
CA GLU A 230 9.62 24.18 0.59
C GLU A 230 8.77 23.87 -0.64
N ASN A 231 9.26 22.99 -1.52
CA ASN A 231 8.54 22.60 -2.73
C ASN A 231 7.26 21.80 -2.43
N ILE A 232 7.21 21.08 -1.32
CA ILE A 232 6.00 20.33 -0.88
C ILE A 232 5.01 21.27 -0.22
N ILE A 233 5.49 22.22 0.58
CA ILE A 233 4.66 23.31 1.12
C ILE A 233 4.00 24.05 -0.04
N GLU A 234 4.79 24.53 -1.02
CA GLU A 234 4.25 25.25 -2.18
C GLU A 234 3.23 24.43 -2.96
N PHE A 235 3.50 23.13 -3.17
CA PHE A 235 2.58 22.22 -3.84
C PHE A 235 1.19 22.18 -3.17
N PHE A 236 1.14 22.10 -1.85
CA PHE A 236 -0.11 22.00 -1.09
C PHE A 236 -0.75 23.34 -0.71
N THR A 237 0.01 24.45 -0.70
CA THR A 237 -0.49 25.75 -0.21
C THR A 237 -0.58 26.81 -1.30
N ASN A 238 -0.39 26.47 -2.58
CA ASN A 238 -0.54 27.45 -3.65
C ASN A 238 -1.99 27.96 -3.75
N LYS A 239 -2.17 29.14 -4.35
CA LYS A 239 -3.46 29.84 -4.39
C LYS A 239 -4.60 29.06 -5.08
N ASN A 240 -4.28 28.08 -5.92
CA ASN A 240 -5.24 27.31 -6.69
C ASN A 240 -5.77 26.09 -5.93
N THR A 241 -5.10 25.65 -4.87
CA THR A 241 -5.59 24.53 -4.06
C THR A 241 -6.83 24.94 -3.27
N ILE A 242 -7.69 23.96 -2.96
CA ILE A 242 -8.75 24.11 -1.97
C ILE A 242 -8.18 24.55 -0.62
#